data_AF-A0A6L8T9N6-F1
#
_entry.id   AF-A0A6L8T9N6-F1
#
_cell.length_a   1.000
_cell.length_b   1.000
_cell.length_c   1.000
_cell.angle_alpha   90.00
_cell.angle_beta   90.00
_cell.angle_gamma   90.00
#
_symmetry.space_group_name_H-M   'P 1'
#
loop_
_entity.id
_entity.type
_entity.pdbx_description
1 polymer ?
#
loop_
_entity_poly.entity_id
_entity_poly.type
_entity_poly.pdbx_seq_one_letter_code
_entity_poly.pdbx_strand_id
1 'polypeptide(L)' 'MLVGDLVYNDNFDCDCNYKIYDCTAADAHYNSGAACIYDTVRDGNRKPLDAVLDMQVLYLTVTGCTIIIEAGRNL' A
#
# COMPACT_ATOMS: atom_id res chain seq x y z
N MET A 1 -6.43 -2.87 10.03
CA MET A 1 -4.97 -2.83 9.89
C MET A 1 -4.69 -1.71 8.94
N LEU A 2 -3.97 -0.71 9.41
CA LEU A 2 -3.54 0.41 8.59
C LEU A 2 -2.34 0.00 7.74
N VAL A 3 -2.10 0.74 6.66
CA VAL A 3 -0.88 0.59 5.87
C VAL A 3 0.35 0.81 6.76
N GLY A 4 0.31 1.80 7.66
CA GLY A 4 1.39 2.06 8.62
C GLY A 4 1.68 0.87 9.53
N ASP A 5 0.66 0.13 9.96
CA ASP A 5 0.86 -1.09 10.76
C ASP A 5 1.67 -2.16 10.02
N LEU A 6 1.57 -2.18 8.68
CA LEU A 6 2.18 -3.19 7.83
C LEU A 6 3.56 -2.78 7.30
N VAL A 7 3.75 -1.53 6.86
CA VAL A 7 4.96 -1.11 6.13
C VAL A 7 5.82 -0.08 6.86
N TYR A 8 5.36 0.46 7.99
CA TYR A 8 6.10 1.47 8.74
C TYR A 8 5.79 1.36 10.24
N ASN A 9 6.17 0.24 10.84
CA ASN A 9 5.87 -0.13 12.22
C ASN A 9 7.16 -0.34 13.03
N ASP A 10 7.22 0.18 14.27
CA ASP A 10 8.41 0.06 15.12
C ASP A 10 8.70 -1.38 15.59
N ASN A 11 7.70 -2.26 15.55
CA ASN A 11 7.78 -3.64 16.01
C ASN A 11 7.78 -4.68 14.86
N PHE A 12 7.58 -4.23 13.62
CA PHE A 12 7.51 -5.09 12.45
C PHE A 12 8.19 -4.43 11.25
N ASP A 13 9.21 -5.09 10.71
CA ASP A 13 9.97 -4.60 9.56
C ASP A 13 9.52 -5.33 8.27
N CYS A 14 9.03 -4.56 7.31
CA CYS A 14 8.60 -5.05 6.01
C CYS A 14 9.71 -4.84 4.97
N ASP A 15 10.77 -5.64 5.07
CA ASP A 15 11.95 -5.53 4.18
C ASP A 15 11.73 -6.26 2.85
N CYS A 16 10.89 -5.70 1.98
CA CYS A 16 10.66 -6.19 0.62
C CYS A 16 10.15 -5.09 -0.32
N ASN A 17 10.06 -5.38 -1.61
CA ASN A 17 9.39 -4.48 -2.54
C ASN A 17 7.88 -4.55 -2.35
N TYR A 18 7.25 -3.40 -2.16
CA TYR A 18 5.79 -3.27 -2.15
C TYR A 18 5.30 -2.06 -2.93
N LYS A 19 4.04 -2.13 -3.34
CA LYS A 19 3.28 -1.04 -3.98
C LYS A 19 1.94 -0.88 -3.29
N ILE A 20 1.53 0.37 -3.10
CA ILE A 20 0.25 0.72 -2.48
C ILE A 20 -0.62 1.40 -3.53
N TYR A 21 -1.85 0.91 -3.65
CA TYR A 21 -2.85 1.41 -4.58
C TYR A 21 -4.03 2.03 -3.83
N ASP A 22 -4.51 3.18 -4.31
CA ASP A 22 -5.73 3.81 -3.80
C ASP A 22 -6.96 3.11 -4.38
N CYS A 23 -7.54 2.25 -3.55
CA CYS A 23 -8.73 1.46 -3.81
C CYS A 23 -9.91 1.96 -2.95
N THR A 24 -9.96 3.27 -2.64
CA THR A 24 -11.05 3.86 -1.86
C THR A 24 -12.40 3.75 -2.57
N ALA A 25 -12.43 3.85 -3.91
CA ALA A 25 -13.64 3.64 -4.69
C ALA A 25 -13.96 2.14 -4.80
N ALA A 26 -15.24 1.77 -4.70
CA ALA A 26 -15.69 0.37 -4.55
C ALA A 26 -15.21 -0.60 -5.65
N ASP A 27 -14.96 -0.11 -6.87
CA ASP A 27 -14.52 -0.92 -8.01
C ASP A 27 -13.07 -0.62 -8.45
N ALA A 28 -12.31 0.12 -7.64
CA ALA A 28 -10.92 0.42 -7.94
C ALA A 28 -10.01 -0.72 -7.43
N HIS A 29 -9.34 -1.39 -8.35
CA HIS A 29 -8.38 -2.47 -8.06
C HIS A 29 -7.01 -2.17 -8.66
N TYR A 30 -5.96 -2.75 -8.08
CA TYR A 30 -4.57 -2.55 -8.52
C TYR A 30 -4.35 -2.91 -10.00
N ASN A 31 -5.11 -3.90 -10.49
CA ASN A 31 -5.07 -4.39 -11.87
C ASN A 31 -6.22 -3.85 -12.74
N SER A 32 -7.03 -2.93 -12.22
CA SER A 32 -8.18 -2.33 -12.90
C SER A 32 -8.18 -0.80 -12.83
N GLY A 33 -6.98 -0.18 -12.83
CA GLY A 33 -6.81 1.27 -12.98
C GLY A 33 -6.77 2.07 -11.68
N ALA A 34 -6.71 1.43 -10.50
CA ALA A 34 -6.44 2.14 -9.25
C ALA A 34 -5.09 2.89 -9.33
N ALA A 35 -5.02 4.05 -8.68
CA ALA A 35 -3.80 4.86 -8.68
C ALA A 35 -2.74 4.23 -7.78
N CYS A 36 -1.54 3.97 -8.30
CA CYS A 36 -0.40 3.57 -7.49
C CYS A 36 0.17 4.80 -6.75
N ILE A 37 -0.23 4.93 -5.49
CA ILE A 37 0.07 6.08 -4.63
C ILE A 37 1.42 5.96 -3.91
N TYR A 38 2.00 4.76 -3.86
CA TYR A 38 3.36 4.54 -3.38
C TYR A 38 3.96 3.29 -4.02
N ASP A 39 5.24 3.34 -4.37
CA ASP A 39 6.01 2.22 -4.91
C ASP A 39 7.44 2.30 -4.35
N THR A 40 7.83 1.29 -3.58
CA THR A 40 9.17 1.18 -2.98
C THR A 40 10.31 1.41 -3.97
N VAL A 41 10.19 0.91 -5.21
CA VAL A 41 11.22 1.03 -6.23
C VAL A 41 11.24 2.44 -6.83
N ARG A 42 10.07 2.99 -7.15
CA ARG A 42 9.94 4.34 -7.73
C ARG A 42 10.32 5.43 -6.71
N ASP A 43 9.89 5.27 -5.47
CA ASP A 43 9.93 6.28 -4.43
C ASP A 43 11.16 6.10 -3.49
N GLY A 44 12.03 5.14 -3.81
CA GLY A 44 13.33 4.93 -3.17
C GLY A 44 13.24 4.41 -1.74
N ASN A 45 12.22 3.58 -1.45
CA ASN A 45 11.95 2.97 -0.15
C ASN A 45 11.93 3.97 1.03
N ARG A 46 11.47 5.21 0.78
CA ARG A 46 11.30 6.23 1.83
C ARG A 46 9.96 6.04 2.53
N LYS A 47 9.84 6.54 3.75
CA LYS A 47 8.56 6.60 4.47
C LYS A 47 7.44 7.15 3.54
N PRO A 48 6.35 6.40 3.32
CA PRO A 48 5.16 6.92 2.63
C PRO A 48 4.57 8.15 3.32
N LEU A 49 3.76 8.94 2.62
CA LEU A 49 3.04 10.06 3.23
C LEU A 49 2.13 9.56 4.37
N ASP A 50 1.98 10.34 5.43
CA ASP A 50 1.13 9.97 6.58
C ASP A 50 -0.30 9.63 6.14
N ALA A 51 -0.86 10.39 5.19
CA ALA A 51 -2.18 10.12 4.62
C ALA A 51 -2.31 8.77 3.86
N VAL A 52 -1.19 8.16 3.45
CA VAL A 52 -1.14 6.80 2.90
C VAL A 52 -1.01 5.79 4.02
N LEU A 53 -0.19 6.08 5.04
CA LEU A 53 -0.01 5.23 6.22
C LEU A 53 -1.32 5.06 7.01
N ASP A 54 -2.18 6.08 7.03
CA ASP A 54 -3.49 6.06 7.69
C ASP A 54 -4.58 5.33 6.89
N MET A 55 -4.29 4.84 5.68
CA MET A 55 -5.27 4.08 4.89
C MET A 55 -5.45 2.67 5.45
N GLN A 56 -6.67 2.15 5.38
CA GLN A 56 -6.99 0.78 5.76
C GLN A 56 -6.54 -0.18 4.66
N VAL A 57 -5.81 -1.23 5.02
CA VAL A 57 -5.52 -2.34 4.10
C VAL A 57 -6.81 -3.09 3.81
N LEU A 58 -7.18 -3.18 2.54
CA LEU A 58 -8.38 -3.87 2.04
C LEU A 58 -8.03 -5.25 1.48
N TYR A 59 -6.92 -5.35 0.75
CA TYR A 59 -6.49 -6.57 0.10
C TYR A 59 -4.95 -6.60 -0.06
N LEU A 60 -4.40 -7.81 -0.02
CA LEU A 60 -2.98 -8.07 -0.20
C LEU A 60 -2.80 -9.21 -1.20
N THR A 61 -1.88 -9.04 -2.14
CA THR A 61 -1.42 -10.11 -3.04
C THR A 61 0.03 -9.91 -3.40
N VAL A 62 0.58 -10.83 -4.21
CA VAL A 62 1.93 -10.73 -4.74
C VAL A 62 1.86 -10.78 -6.25
N THR A 63 2.54 -9.84 -6.91
CA THR A 63 2.78 -9.87 -8.36
C THR A 63 4.28 -9.87 -8.59
N GLY A 64 4.80 -10.96 -9.17
CA GLY A 64 6.25 -11.13 -9.33
C GLY A 64 6.96 -11.17 -7.98
N CYS A 65 7.89 -10.25 -7.74
CA CYS A 65 8.63 -10.11 -6.48
C CYS A 65 8.17 -8.88 -5.66
N THR A 66 6.90 -8.47 -5.82
CA THR A 66 6.38 -7.25 -5.21
C THR A 66 5.04 -7.52 -4.52
N ILE A 67 4.96 -7.15 -3.25
CA ILE A 67 3.68 -7.14 -2.52
C ILE A 67 2.82 -6.02 -3.07
N ILE A 68 1.57 -6.33 -3.37
CA ILE A 68 0.57 -5.35 -3.78
C ILE A 68 -0.39 -5.14 -2.62
N ILE A 69 -0.52 -3.89 -2.20
CA ILE A 69 -1.37 -3.46 -1.10
C ILE A 69 -2.49 -2.60 -1.71
N GLU A 70 -3.70 -3.11 -1.71
CA GLU A 70 -4.88 -2.30 -1.98
C GLU A 70 -5.31 -1.65 -0.67
N ALA A 71 -5.33 -0.33 -0.64
CA ALA A 71 -5.66 0.45 0.53
C ALA A 71 -6.85 1.37 0.24
N GLY A 72 -7.70 1.58 1.23
CA GLY A 72 -8.86 2.47 1.11
C GLY A 72 -8.96 3.40 2.31
N ARG A 73 -9.57 4.57 2.09
CA ARG A 73 -10.00 5.42 3.19
C ARG A 73 -11.34 4.91 3.70
N ASN A 74 -11.47 4.76 5.01
CA ASN A 74 -12.80 4.58 5.60
C ASN A 74 -13.61 5.84 5.27
N LEU A 75 -14.75 5.68 4.57
CA LEU A 75 -15.75 6.74 4.40
C LEU A 75 -16.53 6.95 5.70
#